data_AF-A0A956IWH7-F1
#
_entry.id   AF-A0A956IWH7-F1
#
_cell.length_a   1.000
_cell.length_b   1.000
_cell.length_c   1.000
_cell.angle_alpha   90.00
_cell.angle_beta   90.00
_cell.angle_gamma   90.00
#
_symmetry.space_group_name_H-M   'P 1'
#
loop_
_entity.id
_entity.type
_entity.pdbx_description
1 polymer ?
#
loop_
_entity_poly.entity_id
_entity_poly.type
_entity_poly.pdbx_seq_one_letter_code
_entity_poly.pdbx_strand_id
1 'polypeptide(L)'
;ICTPMGSTAYNLAAGGPIVGPGTEVLTITPICPHSLTHRPVVVAAGAEILITYAGPADTAAAFLTVDGQRSVALQLGDVVAIACDPPPLKLVPPDHNVFHVLATKLGWSGPR
;
A
#
# COMPACT_ATOMS: atom_id res chain seq x y z
N ILE A 1 -0.97 -3.54 1.73
CA ILE A 1 0.50 -3.30 1.60
C ILE A 1 0.69 -2.39 0.40
N CYS A 2 1.55 -1.38 0.47
CA CYS A 2 1.84 -0.53 -0.68
C CYS A 2 3.33 -0.22 -0.84
N THR A 3 3.72 0.04 -2.08
CA THR A 3 5.00 0.66 -2.46
C THR A 3 4.97 2.16 -2.18
N PRO A 4 6.10 2.89 -2.28
CA PRO A 4 6.11 4.35 -2.13
C PRO A 4 5.18 5.05 -3.12
N MET A 5 5.15 4.59 -4.38
CA MET A 5 4.24 5.13 -5.40
C MET A 5 2.76 4.89 -5.07
N GLY A 6 2.46 3.75 -4.44
CA GLY A 6 1.10 3.42 -3.97
C GLY A 6 0.69 4.15 -2.68
N SER A 7 1.62 4.84 -2.00
CA SER A 7 1.34 5.50 -0.72
C SER A 7 0.28 6.59 -0.82
N THR A 8 0.18 7.25 -1.97
CA THR A 8 -0.79 8.32 -2.28
C THR A 8 -2.10 7.78 -2.89
N ALA A 9 -2.24 6.48 -3.07
CA ALA A 9 -3.43 5.83 -3.62
C ALA A 9 -4.35 5.33 -2.49
N TYR A 10 -4.79 4.08 -2.55
CA TYR A 10 -5.69 3.51 -1.54
C TYR A 10 -5.08 3.53 -0.12
N ASN A 11 -3.75 3.43 -0.01
CA ASN A 11 -3.05 3.56 1.27
C ASN A 11 -3.36 4.88 1.97
N LEU A 12 -3.39 6.00 1.23
CA LEU A 12 -3.71 7.31 1.77
C LEU A 12 -5.13 7.35 2.32
N ALA A 13 -6.10 6.79 1.58
CA ALA A 13 -7.49 6.71 2.01
C ALA A 13 -7.67 5.84 3.27
N ALA A 14 -6.83 4.80 3.43
CA ALA A 14 -6.82 3.96 4.61
C ALA A 14 -6.08 4.59 5.83
N GLY A 15 -5.63 5.85 5.72
CA GLY A 15 -4.93 6.55 6.80
C GLY A 15 -3.44 6.22 6.91
N GLY A 16 -2.86 5.61 5.87
CA GLY A 16 -1.43 5.34 5.78
C GLY A 16 -0.62 6.61 5.45
N PRO A 17 0.69 6.61 5.77
CA PRO A 17 1.57 7.74 5.49
C PRO A 17 1.80 7.91 3.98
N ILE A 18 2.09 9.15 3.57
CA ILE A 18 2.66 9.45 2.25
C ILE A 18 4.16 9.19 2.33
N VAL A 19 4.68 8.44 1.36
CA VAL A 19 6.09 8.07 1.26
C VAL A 19 6.69 8.72 0.01
N GLY A 20 7.86 9.35 0.16
CA GLY A 20 8.55 10.00 -0.94
C GLY A 20 8.96 9.00 -2.04
N PRO A 21 8.87 9.35 -3.34
CA PRO A 21 9.37 8.52 -4.43
C PRO A 21 10.86 8.19 -4.27
N GLY A 22 11.26 6.98 -4.67
CA GLY A 22 12.64 6.51 -4.56
C GLY A 22 13.07 6.04 -3.16
N THR A 23 12.14 6.02 -2.18
CA THR A 23 12.41 5.43 -0.86
C THR A 23 12.27 3.92 -0.92
N GLU A 24 13.26 3.17 -0.46
CA GLU A 24 13.24 1.69 -0.48
C GLU A 24 12.50 1.10 0.73
N VAL A 25 11.17 1.29 0.77
CA VAL A 25 10.30 0.82 1.86
C VAL A 25 8.96 0.26 1.36
N LEU A 26 8.32 -0.57 2.19
CA LEU A 26 6.94 -1.01 2.05
C LEU A 26 6.11 -0.49 3.24
N THR A 27 4.85 -0.18 3.00
CA THR A 27 3.92 0.27 4.04
C THR A 27 2.77 -0.72 4.24
N ILE A 28 2.51 -1.07 5.49
CA ILE A 28 1.42 -1.94 5.94
C ILE A 28 0.38 -1.08 6.64
N THR A 29 -0.76 -0.90 5.99
CA THR A 29 -1.87 -0.08 6.52
C THR A 29 -3.11 -0.95 6.68
N PRO A 30 -3.53 -1.27 7.93
CA PRO A 30 -4.77 -1.98 8.19
C PRO A 30 -5.99 -1.16 7.79
N ILE A 31 -7.02 -1.82 7.24
CA ILE A 31 -8.28 -1.16 6.85
C ILE A 31 -9.33 -1.47 7.92
N CYS A 32 -9.93 -0.43 8.50
CA CYS A 32 -10.97 -0.53 9.54
C CYS A 32 -10.69 -1.61 10.61
N PRO A 33 -9.49 -1.65 11.22
CA PRO A 33 -9.16 -2.69 12.19
C PRO A 33 -10.06 -2.59 13.43
N HIS A 34 -10.58 -3.71 13.92
CA HIS A 34 -11.39 -3.75 15.13
C HIS A 34 -10.62 -3.35 16.40
N SER A 35 -9.29 -3.44 16.39
CA SER A 35 -8.44 -2.98 17.49
C SER A 35 -7.99 -1.54 17.28
N LEU A 36 -8.14 -0.73 18.33
CA LEU A 36 -7.80 0.69 18.38
C LEU A 36 -6.28 0.97 18.39
N THR A 37 -5.45 -0.05 18.61
CA THR A 37 -3.99 0.11 18.71
C THR A 37 -3.26 -0.08 17.38
N HIS A 38 -3.95 -0.56 16.35
CA HIS A 38 -3.31 -0.72 15.04
C HIS A 38 -2.93 0.63 14.45
N ARG A 39 -1.71 0.70 13.91
CA ARG A 39 -1.14 1.85 13.22
C ARG A 39 -0.51 1.37 11.91
N PRO A 40 -0.42 2.24 10.90
CA PRO A 40 0.41 1.95 9.74
C PRO A 40 1.85 1.66 10.16
N VAL A 41 2.46 0.65 9.56
CA VAL A 41 3.86 0.26 9.81
C VAL A 41 4.65 0.39 8.52
N VAL A 42 5.81 1.04 8.59
CA VAL A 42 6.75 1.15 7.47
C VAL A 42 7.91 0.20 7.72
N VAL A 43 8.22 -0.63 6.73
CA VAL A 43 9.30 -1.63 6.78
C VAL A 43 10.23 -1.43 5.58
N ALA A 44 11.46 -1.95 5.66
CA ALA A 44 12.40 -1.90 4.56
C ALA A 44 11.89 -2.68 3.33
N ALA A 45 12.24 -2.24 2.11
CA ALA A 45 11.87 -2.92 0.86
C ALA A 45 12.36 -4.38 0.78
N GLY A 46 13.48 -4.70 1.43
CA GLY A 46 14.00 -6.07 1.52
C GLY A 46 13.27 -6.97 2.53
N ALA A 47 12.25 -6.48 3.23
CA ALA A 47 11.47 -7.30 4.14
C ALA A 47 10.56 -8.27 3.37
N GLU A 48 10.57 -9.53 3.78
CA GLU A 48 9.59 -10.51 3.35
C GLU A 48 8.36 -10.41 4.27
N ILE A 49 7.18 -10.20 3.66
CA ILE A 49 5.93 -10.08 4.40
C ILE A 49 5.06 -11.29 4.04
N LEU A 50 4.70 -12.07 5.05
CA LEU A 50 3.77 -13.19 4.92
C LEU A 50 2.46 -12.85 5.61
N ILE A 51 1.34 -12.97 4.90
CA ILE A 51 -0.01 -12.75 5.43
C ILE A 51 -0.80 -14.03 5.24
N THR A 52 -1.15 -14.70 6.35
CA THR A 52 -2.04 -15.87 6.32
C THR A 52 -3.49 -15.42 6.43
N TYR A 53 -4.34 -15.88 5.52
CA TYR A 53 -5.78 -15.70 5.68
C TYR A 53 -6.31 -16.67 6.74
N ALA A 54 -6.74 -16.11 7.88
CA ALA A 54 -7.28 -16.83 9.03
C ALA A 54 -8.75 -16.45 9.31
N GLY A 55 -9.50 -16.08 8.27
CA GLY A 55 -10.93 -15.78 8.38
C GLY A 55 -11.82 -17.03 8.50
N PRO A 56 -13.16 -16.88 8.42
CA PRO A 56 -14.09 -18.01 8.44
C PRO A 56 -13.88 -18.95 7.25
N ALA A 57 -14.00 -20.26 7.47
CA ALA A 57 -13.73 -21.29 6.46
C ALA A 57 -14.76 -21.32 5.31
N ASP A 58 -15.97 -20.87 5.62
CA ASP A 58 -17.21 -21.12 4.92
C ASP A 58 -17.65 -19.91 4.07
N THR A 59 -16.77 -18.91 3.94
CA THR A 59 -16.98 -17.73 3.09
C THR A 59 -15.70 -17.36 2.35
N ALA A 60 -15.78 -17.18 1.02
CA ALA A 60 -14.73 -16.50 0.25
C ALA A 60 -14.80 -14.98 0.53
N ALA A 61 -14.52 -14.60 1.78
CA ALA A 61 -14.72 -13.23 2.27
C ALA A 61 -13.49 -12.33 2.07
N ALA A 62 -12.37 -12.89 1.61
CA ALA A 62 -11.13 -12.14 1.38
C ALA A 62 -10.66 -12.26 -0.07
N PHE A 63 -10.22 -11.13 -0.60
CA PHE A 63 -9.63 -11.03 -1.93
C PHE A 63 -8.29 -10.33 -1.80
N LEU A 64 -7.28 -10.84 -2.52
CA LEU A 64 -6.07 -10.11 -2.83
C LEU A 64 -6.31 -9.32 -4.12
N THR A 65 -6.26 -8.00 -4.03
CA THR A 65 -6.32 -7.13 -5.21
C THR A 65 -4.99 -6.43 -5.43
N VAL A 66 -4.39 -6.63 -6.60
CA VAL A 66 -3.12 -6.02 -7.01
C VAL A 66 -3.39 -4.82 -7.92
N ASP A 67 -2.85 -3.66 -7.55
CA ASP A 67 -3.00 -2.36 -8.23
C ASP A 67 -4.44 -1.96 -8.60
N GLY A 68 -5.43 -2.52 -7.89
CA GLY A 68 -6.85 -2.29 -8.17
C GLY A 68 -7.36 -2.98 -9.45
N GLN A 69 -6.57 -3.84 -10.09
CA GLN A 69 -6.90 -4.40 -11.42
C GLN A 69 -7.10 -5.91 -11.41
N ARG A 70 -6.27 -6.65 -10.65
CA ARG A 70 -6.33 -8.11 -10.60
C ARG A 70 -6.75 -8.56 -9.22
N SER A 71 -7.86 -9.31 -9.15
CA SER A 71 -8.40 -9.83 -7.90
C SER A 71 -8.30 -11.35 -7.87
N VAL A 72 -7.80 -11.88 -6.77
CA VAL A 72 -7.71 -13.32 -6.50
C VAL A 72 -8.46 -13.60 -5.20
N ALA A 73 -9.42 -14.52 -5.24
CA ALA A 73 -10.12 -14.98 -4.04
C ALA A 73 -9.17 -15.81 -3.17
N LEU A 74 -9.14 -15.55 -1.86
CA LEU A 74 -8.32 -16.31 -0.91
C LEU A 74 -9.16 -17.40 -0.24
N GLN A 75 -8.53 -18.55 0.00
CA GLN A 75 -9.05 -19.66 0.78
C GLN A 75 -8.43 -19.71 2.16
N LEU A 76 -9.16 -20.28 3.13
CA LEU A 76 -8.66 -20.41 4.50
C LEU A 76 -7.31 -21.13 4.52
N GLY A 77 -6.32 -20.51 5.17
CA GLY A 77 -4.96 -21.03 5.26
C GLY A 77 -4.04 -20.58 4.13
N ASP A 78 -4.54 -19.91 3.09
CA ASP A 78 -3.69 -19.31 2.06
C ASP A 78 -2.70 -18.33 2.67
N VAL A 79 -1.48 -18.34 2.15
CA VAL A 79 -0.40 -17.43 2.54
C VAL A 79 -0.07 -16.52 1.37
N VAL A 80 -0.27 -15.22 1.56
CA VAL A 80 0.17 -14.19 0.63
C VAL A 80 1.60 -13.80 1.00
N ALA A 81 2.56 -14.13 0.14
CA ALA A 81 3.93 -13.68 0.25
C ALA A 81 4.13 -12.40 -0.57
N ILE A 82 4.62 -11.34 0.08
CA ILE A 82 4.96 -10.07 -0.55
C ILE A 82 6.45 -9.80 -0.34
N ALA A 83 7.14 -9.54 -1.44
CA ALA A 83 8.53 -9.09 -1.46
C ALA A 83 8.71 -8.09 -2.61
N CYS A 84 9.75 -7.25 -2.52
CA CYS A 84 10.14 -6.42 -3.65
C CYS A 84 10.74 -7.27 -4.77
N ASP A 85 10.28 -7.05 -6.00
CA ASP A 85 10.74 -7.74 -7.20
C ASP A 85 11.77 -6.88 -7.97
N PRO A 86 13.04 -7.30 -8.07
CA PRO A 86 14.06 -6.61 -8.85
C PRO A 86 14.09 -7.11 -10.31
N PRO A 87 14.34 -6.22 -11.31
CA PRO A 87 14.69 -4.81 -11.17
C PRO A 87 13.47 -3.89 -11.02
N PRO A 88 13.64 -2.71 -10.37
CA PRO A 88 12.54 -1.78 -10.20
C PRO A 88 12.04 -1.22 -11.53
N LEU A 89 10.77 -0.82 -11.55
CA LEU A 89 10.17 -0.10 -12.67
C LEU A 89 10.97 1.18 -12.97
N LYS A 90 11.43 1.33 -14.22
CA LYS A 90 12.11 2.54 -14.68
C LYS A 90 11.08 3.53 -15.22
N LEU A 91 11.03 4.70 -14.60
CA LEU A 91 10.16 5.80 -15.01
C LEU A 91 11.01 6.95 -15.54
N VAL A 92 10.49 7.66 -16.54
CA VAL A 92 11.04 8.97 -16.93
C VAL A 92 10.60 9.98 -15.86
N PRO A 93 11.53 10.69 -15.21
CA PRO A 93 11.16 11.67 -14.21
C PRO A 93 10.33 12.79 -14.85
N PRO A 94 9.25 13.26 -14.19
CA PRO A 94 8.48 14.39 -14.69
C PRO A 94 9.30 15.68 -14.64
N ASP A 95 9.02 16.62 -15.53
CA ASP A 95 9.61 17.97 -15.53
C ASP A 95 9.12 18.86 -14.36
N HIS A 96 8.34 18.31 -13.44
CA HIS A 96 7.75 19.02 -12.31
C HIS A 96 8.05 18.31 -10.99
N ASN A 97 8.09 19.10 -9.91
CA ASN A 97 8.31 18.58 -8.56
C ASN A 97 7.11 17.73 -8.11
N VAL A 98 7.35 16.47 -7.74
CA VAL A 98 6.31 15.54 -7.25
C VAL A 98 5.56 16.08 -6.03
N PHE A 99 6.23 16.80 -5.14
CA PHE A 99 5.59 17.41 -3.97
C PHE A 99 4.69 18.58 -4.34
N HIS A 100 4.99 19.29 -5.44
CA HIS A 100 4.08 20.30 -5.97
C HIS A 100 2.78 19.65 -6.47
N VAL A 101 2.89 18.57 -7.25
CA VAL A 101 1.71 17.81 -7.71
C VAL A 101 0.91 17.26 -6.53
N LEU A 102 1.59 16.72 -5.52
CA LEU A 102 0.96 16.23 -4.31
C LEU A 102 0.18 17.35 -3.59
N ALA A 103 0.81 18.50 -3.37
CA ALA A 103 0.17 19.64 -2.72
C ALA A 103 -1.06 20.14 -3.51
N THR A 104 -0.97 20.19 -4.84
CA THR A 104 -2.10 20.55 -5.71
C THR A 104 -3.23 19.52 -5.63
N LYS A 105 -2.92 18.22 -5.71
CA LYS A 105 -3.94 17.15 -5.66
C LYS A 105 -4.61 17.03 -4.30
N LEU A 106 -3.89 17.30 -3.22
CA LEU A 106 -4.41 17.21 -1.85
C LEU A 106 -4.93 18.55 -1.29
N GLY A 107 -4.84 19.64 -2.07
CA GLY A 107 -5.30 20.96 -1.65
C GLY A 107 -4.52 21.56 -0.46
N TRP A 108 -3.26 21.15 -0.24
CA TRP A 108 -2.46 21.58 0.91
C TRP A 108 -2.08 23.06 0.90
N SER A 109 -2.22 23.74 -0.24
CA SER A 109 -1.93 25.18 -0.35
C SER A 109 -2.99 26.10 0.31
N GLY A 110 -4.05 25.55 0.89
CA GLY A 110 -5.17 26.30 1.44
C GLY A 110 -6.00 27.02 0.36
N PRO A 111 -7.20 27.55 0.69
CA PRO A 111 -7.88 28.48 -0.19
C PRO A 111 -7.00 29.73 -0.29
N ARG A 112 -6.65 30.13 -1.52
CA ARG A 112 -6.17 31.49 -1.76
C ARG A 112 -7.31 32.48 -1.57
#